data_AF-A0A1X7VH27-F1
#
_entry.id   AF-A0A1X7VH27-F1
#
_cell.length_a   1.000
_cell.length_b   1.000
_cell.length_c   1.000
_cell.angle_alpha   90.00
_cell.angle_beta   90.00
_cell.angle_gamma   90.00
#
_symmetry.space_group_name_H-M   'P 1'
#
loop_
_entity.id
_entity.type
_entity.pdbx_description
1 polymer ?
#
loop_
_entity_poly.entity_id
_entity_poly.type
_entity_poly.pdbx_seq_one_letter_code
_entity_poly.pdbx_strand_id
1 'polypeptide(L)'
;MAITQCIKEGKTLAALGPYLLSSQPAYATVWNLVQIALTITVTSAESERSFSSLKRIETKLRTRMTEDRLSDPALLSIEQEVAENLNMDSIIEEFASVDNSRRIVLF
;
A
#
# COMPACT_ATOMS: atom_id res chain seq x y z
N MET A 1 3.98 12.08 20.82
CA MET A 1 4.87 10.92 21.01
C MET A 1 4.19 9.71 21.67
N ALA A 2 3.04 9.86 22.36
CA ALA A 2 2.29 8.72 22.93
C ALA A 2 1.29 8.04 21.95
N ILE A 3 0.73 8.79 21.00
CA ILE A 3 -0.30 8.28 20.07
C ILE A 3 0.28 7.30 19.04
N THR A 4 1.55 7.48 18.67
CA THR A 4 2.25 6.61 17.71
C THR A 4 2.63 5.23 18.28
N GLN A 5 2.58 5.06 19.61
CA GLN A 5 2.92 3.79 20.27
C GLN A 5 1.70 2.85 20.40
N CYS A 6 0.49 3.40 20.49
CA CYS A 6 -0.75 2.60 20.47
C CYS A 6 -0.99 1.87 19.13
N ILE A 7 -0.51 2.42 18.01
CA ILE A 7 -0.69 1.81 16.68
C ILE A 7 0.21 0.57 16.49
N LYS A 8 1.35 0.50 17.21
CA LYS A 8 2.28 -0.64 17.11
C LYS A 8 1.86 -1.86 17.92
N GLU A 9 0.96 -1.69 18.88
CA GLU A 9 0.40 -2.78 19.68
C GLU A 9 -0.99 -3.16 19.15
N GLY A 10 -1.01 -3.87 18.01
CA GLY A 10 -2.22 -4.51 17.45
C GLY A 10 -2.88 -5.57 18.36
N LYS A 11 -2.53 -5.62 19.65
CA LYS A 11 -3.13 -6.50 20.66
C LYS A 11 -4.26 -5.83 21.44
N THR A 12 -4.34 -4.49 21.49
CA THR A 12 -5.38 -3.78 22.26
C THR A 12 -6.66 -3.51 21.46
N LEU A 13 -6.56 -3.33 20.13
CA LEU A 13 -7.74 -3.15 19.26
C LEU A 13 -8.61 -4.43 19.21
N ALA A 14 -7.98 -5.60 19.20
CA ALA A 14 -8.67 -6.90 19.27
C ALA A 14 -9.39 -7.12 20.61
N ALA A 15 -8.87 -6.54 21.70
CA ALA A 15 -9.50 -6.59 23.03
C ALA A 15 -10.64 -5.56 23.20
N LEU A 16 -10.57 -4.42 22.48
CA LEU A 16 -11.62 -3.40 22.45
C LEU A 16 -12.76 -3.72 21.46
N GLY A 17 -12.49 -4.52 20.43
CA GLY A 17 -13.48 -5.02 19.48
C GLY A 17 -14.74 -5.60 20.13
N PRO A 18 -14.65 -6.54 21.09
CA PRO A 18 -15.81 -7.09 21.78
C PRO A 18 -16.54 -6.08 22.69
N TYR A 19 -15.83 -5.11 23.27
CA TYR A 19 -16.43 -4.03 24.08
C TYR A 19 -17.21 -3.02 23.23
N LEU A 20 -16.76 -2.78 22.01
CA LEU A 20 -17.44 -1.89 21.08
C LEU A 20 -18.64 -2.57 20.40
N LEU A 21 -18.55 -3.87 20.11
CA LEU A 21 -19.65 -4.65 19.51
C LEU A 21 -20.85 -4.82 20.47
N SER A 22 -20.61 -4.84 21.79
CA SER A 22 -21.69 -4.95 22.79
C SER A 22 -22.54 -3.68 22.96
N SER A 23 -22.01 -2.51 22.59
CA SER A 23 -22.69 -1.21 22.68
C SER A 23 -23.25 -0.71 21.34
N GLN A 24 -23.04 -1.47 20.26
CA GLN A 24 -23.44 -1.18 18.88
C GLN A 24 -24.94 -0.83 18.71
N PRO A 25 -25.91 -1.43 19.42
CA PRO A 25 -27.31 -1.04 19.28
C PRO A 25 -27.68 0.25 20.03
N ALA A 26 -26.84 0.73 20.96
CA ALA A 26 -27.16 1.89 21.80
C ALA A 26 -26.73 3.24 21.19
N TYR A 27 -25.66 3.26 20.38
CA TYR A 27 -25.08 4.51 19.83
C TYR A 27 -24.53 4.34 18.39
N ALA A 28 -25.41 4.09 17.43
CA ALA A 28 -25.04 3.90 16.02
C ALA A 28 -24.23 5.05 15.40
N THR A 29 -24.55 6.31 15.75
CA THR A 29 -23.84 7.49 15.21
C THR A 29 -22.41 7.62 15.73
N VAL A 30 -22.19 7.30 17.02
CA VAL A 30 -20.85 7.33 17.64
C VAL A 30 -19.97 6.24 17.06
N TRP A 31 -20.55 5.05 16.81
CA TRP A 31 -19.86 3.94 16.16
C TRP A 31 -19.33 4.31 14.77
N ASN A 32 -20.18 4.92 13.93
CA ASN A 32 -19.78 5.36 12.59
C ASN A 32 -18.66 6.40 12.64
N LEU A 33 -18.71 7.34 13.59
CA LEU A 33 -17.67 8.37 13.76
C LEU A 33 -16.32 7.74 14.15
N VAL A 34 -16.34 6.77 15.07
CA VAL A 34 -15.14 6.02 15.47
C VAL A 34 -14.58 5.22 14.30
N GLN A 35 -15.43 4.56 13.51
CA GLN A 35 -14.98 3.86 12.29
C GLN A 35 -14.30 4.81 11.32
N ILE A 36 -14.91 5.95 10.99
CA ILE A 36 -14.33 6.95 10.09
C ILE A 36 -13.00 7.47 10.63
N ALA A 37 -12.94 7.81 11.92
CA ALA A 37 -11.71 8.30 12.54
C ALA A 37 -10.58 7.26 12.45
N LEU A 38 -10.87 5.98 12.72
CA LEU A 38 -9.92 4.89 12.59
C LEU A 38 -9.49 4.70 11.13
N THR A 39 -10.43 4.66 10.18
CA THR A 39 -10.13 4.54 8.75
C THR A 39 -9.23 5.68 8.26
N ILE A 40 -9.47 6.92 8.69
CA ILE A 40 -8.60 8.06 8.33
C ILE A 40 -7.18 7.84 8.85
N THR A 41 -7.01 7.43 10.11
CA THR A 41 -5.67 7.20 10.68
C THR A 41 -4.91 6.07 9.99
N VAL A 42 -5.61 4.98 9.66
CA VAL A 42 -5.03 3.83 8.94
C VAL A 42 -4.68 4.22 7.51
N THR A 43 -5.59 4.90 6.79
CA THR A 43 -5.35 5.35 5.41
C THR A 43 -4.18 6.33 5.32
N SER A 44 -4.05 7.23 6.30
CA SER A 44 -2.91 8.16 6.38
C SER A 44 -1.59 7.41 6.55
N ALA A 45 -1.54 6.42 7.46
CA ALA A 45 -0.34 5.64 7.69
C ALA A 45 0.06 4.79 6.46
N GLU A 46 -0.92 4.19 5.78
CA GLU A 46 -0.68 3.43 4.53
C GLU A 46 -0.21 4.36 3.39
N SER A 47 -0.83 5.54 3.25
CA SER A 47 -0.40 6.53 2.25
C SER A 47 1.04 7.00 2.49
N GLU A 48 1.41 7.29 3.74
CA GLU A 48 2.79 7.64 4.12
C GLU A 48 3.78 6.52 3.80
N ARG A 49 3.40 5.27 4.06
CA ARG A 49 4.21 4.09 3.70
C ARG A 49 4.41 4.01 2.19
N SER A 50 3.35 4.14 1.39
CA SER A 50 3.41 4.10 -0.07
C SER A 50 4.26 5.24 -0.66
N PHE A 51 4.10 6.47 -0.16
CA PHE A 51 4.93 7.61 -0.59
C PHE A 51 6.40 7.46 -0.18
N SER A 52 6.68 6.85 0.97
CA SER A 52 8.06 6.52 1.39
C SER A 52 8.72 5.52 0.44
N SER A 53 7.99 4.49 0.02
CA SER A 53 8.45 3.53 -0.99
C SER A 53 8.71 4.20 -2.34
N LEU A 54 7.76 5.01 -2.83
CA LEU A 54 7.92 5.79 -4.06
C LEU A 54 9.15 6.69 -4.01
N LYS A 55 9.33 7.43 -2.91
CA LYS A 55 10.49 8.29 -2.70
C LYS A 55 11.81 7.52 -2.77
N ARG A 56 11.86 6.28 -2.26
CA ARG A 56 13.05 5.42 -2.40
C ARG A 56 13.34 5.07 -3.85
N ILE A 57 12.32 4.80 -4.66
CA ILE A 57 12.46 4.48 -6.09
C ILE A 57 13.01 5.69 -6.84
N GLU A 58 12.38 6.86 -6.68
CA GLU A 58 12.83 8.11 -7.31
C GLU A 58 14.26 8.48 -6.91
N THR A 59 14.58 8.38 -5.61
CA THR A 59 15.91 8.75 -5.10
C THR A 59 16.99 7.80 -5.59
N LYS A 60 16.70 6.49 -5.61
CA LYS A 60 17.66 5.46 -6.07
C LYS A 60 17.98 5.61 -7.55
N LEU A 61 16.97 5.94 -8.37
CA LEU A 61 17.12 6.06 -9.82
C LEU A 61 17.58 7.45 -10.26
N ARG A 62 17.46 8.49 -9.41
CA ARG A 62 17.92 9.88 -9.65
C ARG A 62 17.52 10.40 -11.04
N THR A 63 16.35 10.03 -11.51
CA THR A 63 15.93 10.19 -12.91
C THR A 63 14.88 11.28 -13.04
N ARG A 64 14.95 12.02 -14.15
CA ARG A 64 13.84 12.82 -14.69
C ARG A 64 12.88 11.91 -15.48
N MET A 65 12.36 10.86 -14.85
CA MET A 65 11.34 10.02 -15.51
C MET A 65 10.06 10.84 -15.63
N THR A 66 9.29 10.62 -16.69
CA THR A 66 7.90 11.06 -16.72
C THR A 66 7.07 10.24 -15.74
N GLU A 67 6.03 10.85 -15.19
CA GLU A 67 5.14 10.22 -14.21
C GLU A 67 4.52 8.92 -14.76
N ASP A 68 4.19 8.91 -16.07
CA ASP A 68 3.68 7.74 -16.79
C ASP A 68 4.64 6.53 -16.78
N ARG A 69 5.96 6.76 -16.73
CA ARG A 69 6.94 5.65 -16.65
C ARG A 69 7.21 5.22 -15.22
N LEU A 70 7.00 6.11 -14.25
CA LEU A 70 7.23 5.85 -12.83
C LEU A 70 6.04 5.13 -12.19
N SER A 71 4.83 5.33 -12.68
CA SER A 71 3.61 4.72 -12.14
C SER A 71 3.69 3.19 -12.10
N ASP A 72 4.13 2.56 -13.18
CA ASP A 72 4.20 1.10 -13.30
C ASP A 72 5.19 0.46 -12.30
N PRO A 73 6.47 0.89 -12.22
CA PRO A 73 7.40 0.34 -11.24
C PRO A 73 7.07 0.76 -9.80
N ALA A 74 6.45 1.94 -9.60
CA ALA A 74 5.99 2.35 -8.27
C ALA A 74 4.85 1.46 -7.77
N LEU A 75 3.89 1.12 -8.64
CA LEU A 75 2.78 0.21 -8.31
C LEU A 75 3.31 -1.17 -7.91
N LEU A 76 4.25 -1.73 -8.68
CA LEU A 76 4.88 -3.01 -8.35
C LEU A 76 5.60 -3.00 -6.99
N SER A 77 6.23 -1.88 -6.63
CA SER A 77 6.95 -1.75 -5.36
C SER A 77 6.04 -1.47 -4.16
N ILE A 78 4.87 -0.87 -4.37
CA ILE A 78 3.86 -0.66 -3.31
C ILE A 78 3.15 -1.98 -3.04
N GLU A 79 2.71 -2.66 -4.10
CA GLU A 79 2.03 -3.95 -4.05
C GLU A 79 3.02 -5.12 -4.10
N GLN A 80 4.12 -5.01 -3.36
CA GLN A 80 5.20 -6.01 -3.39
C GLN A 80 4.69 -7.41 -3.00
N GLU A 81 3.75 -7.50 -2.05
CA GLU A 81 3.15 -8.78 -1.66
C GLU A 81 2.42 -9.47 -2.83
N VAL A 82 1.74 -8.70 -3.67
CA VAL A 82 1.08 -9.22 -4.87
C VAL A 82 2.13 -9.55 -5.93
N ALA A 83 3.17 -8.72 -6.05
CA ALA A 83 4.26 -8.93 -7.01
C ALA A 83 5.08 -10.20 -6.72
N GLU A 84 5.25 -10.59 -5.47
CA GLU A 84 5.92 -11.83 -5.07
C GLU A 84 5.13 -13.10 -5.46
N ASN A 85 3.81 -12.98 -5.62
CA ASN A 85 2.94 -14.07 -6.06
C ASN A 85 2.86 -14.18 -7.60
N LEU A 86 3.49 -13.28 -8.35
CA LEU A 86 3.53 -13.35 -9.81
C LEU A 86 4.49 -14.43 -10.28
N ASN A 87 4.05 -15.22 -11.27
CA ASN A 87 4.91 -16.20 -11.92
C ASN A 87 5.82 -15.49 -12.94
N MET A 88 7.07 -15.26 -12.55
CA MET A 88 8.05 -14.58 -13.39
C MET A 88 8.34 -15.35 -14.68
N ASP A 89 8.30 -16.68 -14.66
CA ASP A 89 8.61 -17.50 -15.84
C ASP A 89 7.56 -17.30 -16.95
N SER A 90 6.28 -17.22 -16.60
CA SER A 90 5.22 -16.93 -17.57
C SER A 90 5.32 -15.52 -18.15
N ILE A 91 5.72 -14.53 -17.34
CA ILE A 91 5.89 -13.14 -17.79
C ILE A 91 7.07 -13.06 -18.77
N ILE A 92 8.15 -13.79 -18.51
CA ILE A 92 9.31 -13.85 -19.39
C ILE A 92 8.94 -14.52 -20.73
N GLU A 93 8.19 -15.61 -20.70
CA GLU A 93 7.75 -16.31 -21.92
C GLU A 93 6.80 -15.43 -22.75
N GLU A 94 5.86 -14.74 -22.10
CA GLU A 94 4.97 -13.78 -22.77
C GLU A 94 5.76 -12.62 -23.38
N PHE A 95 6.68 -12.01 -22.63
CA PHE A 95 7.55 -10.96 -23.15
C PHE A 95 8.39 -11.43 -24.34
N ALA A 96 8.93 -12.65 -24.27
CA ALA A 96 9.70 -13.25 -25.36
C ALA A 96 8.84 -13.56 -26.60
N SER A 97 7.55 -13.86 -26.42
CA SER A 97 6.61 -14.14 -27.51
C SER A 97 6.16 -12.88 -28.26
N VAL A 98 6.11 -11.74 -27.59
CA VAL A 98 5.59 -10.47 -28.13
C VAL A 98 6.66 -9.73 -28.94
N ASP A 99 7.95 -9.84 -28.60
CA ASP A 99 8.99 -8.97 -29.17
C ASP A 99 10.09 -9.73 -29.92
N ASN A 100 10.03 -9.70 -31.26
CA ASN A 100 11.09 -10.19 -32.14
C ASN A 100 12.24 -9.16 -32.30
N SER A 101 12.18 -8.00 -31.63
CA SER A 101 13.15 -6.90 -31.75
C SER A 101 13.54 -6.32 -30.37
N ARG A 102 14.46 -7.01 -29.71
CA ARG A 102 15.09 -6.79 -28.38
C ARG A 102 15.57 -5.35 -28.05
N ARG A 103 14.70 -4.34 -28.10
CA ARG A 103 15.04 -2.96 -27.71
C ARG A 103 13.99 -2.44 -26.75
N ILE A 104 14.37 -2.43 -25.48
CA ILE A 104 13.72 -1.59 -24.47
C ILE A 104 13.99 -0.15 -24.89
N VAL A 105 12.99 0.49 -25.48
CA VAL A 105 13.06 1.92 -25.80
C VAL A 105 12.89 2.66 -24.48
N LEU A 106 14.00 3.06 -23.90
CA LEU A 106 14.02 4.01 -22.78
C LEU A 106 13.80 5.40 -23.38
N PHE A 107 12.53 5.78 -23.50
CA PHE A 107 12.13 7.17 -23.71
C PHE A 107 12.40 7.97 -22.44
#